data_AF-A0A734KN76-F1
#
_entry.id   AF-A0A734KN76-F1
#
_cell.length_a   1.000
_cell.length_b   1.000
_cell.length_c   1.000
_cell.angle_alpha   90.00
_cell.angle_beta   90.00
_cell.angle_gamma   90.00
#
_symmetry.space_group_name_H-M   'P 1'
#
loop_
_entity.id
_entity.type
_entity.pdbx_description
1 polymer ?
#
loop_
_entity_poly.entity_id
_entity_poly.type
_entity_poly.pdbx_seq_one_letter_code
_entity_poly.pdbx_strand_id
1 'polypeptide(L)'
;MQAEVTDTRTLFTHYRQVKNPNPEFTPREGKKTLPFCRKLMAKAEGFTSRFDFSVHVAFVRSLGKRHRMPPLLRRRAIDALLQGLCFHYDPLANRVQRS
;
A
#
# COMPACT_ATOMS: atom_id res chain seq x y z
N MET A 1 2.03 11.30 50.38
CA MET A 1 1.85 12.31 49.32
C MET A 1 1.89 11.55 48.00
N GLN A 2 0.74 11.26 47.42
CA GLN A 2 0.57 10.44 46.23
C GLN A 2 0.32 11.31 45.00
N ALA A 3 0.80 10.77 43.87
CA ALA A 3 0.40 11.01 42.49
C ALA A 3 0.82 12.34 41.84
N GLU A 4 1.70 12.22 40.85
CA GLU A 4 1.45 12.77 39.50
C GLU A 4 2.33 12.00 38.50
N VAL A 5 1.91 10.77 38.17
CA VAL A 5 2.34 10.12 36.93
C VAL A 5 1.56 10.83 35.83
N THR A 6 2.21 11.75 35.14
CA THR A 6 1.66 12.44 33.96
C THR A 6 1.29 11.40 32.91
N ASP A 7 -0.01 11.09 32.87
CA ASP A 7 -0.71 10.27 31.89
C ASP A 7 -0.55 10.94 30.53
N THR A 8 0.43 10.50 29.72
CA THR A 8 0.56 10.87 28.32
C THR A 8 -0.52 10.17 27.49
N ARG A 9 -1.77 10.47 27.81
CA ARG A 9 -2.94 10.18 26.99
C ARG A 9 -3.40 11.48 26.40
N THR A 10 -3.25 11.59 25.08
CA THR A 10 -4.00 12.41 24.10
C THR A 10 -3.00 12.80 23.00
N LEU A 11 -3.09 12.32 21.76
CA LEU A 11 -4.18 12.56 20.81
C LEU A 11 -4.32 11.37 19.84
N PHE A 12 -5.09 10.35 20.21
CA PHE A 12 -5.51 9.33 19.26
C PHE A 12 -6.71 9.83 18.45
N THR A 13 -6.47 10.40 17.27
CA THR A 13 -7.50 10.44 16.22
C THR A 13 -7.71 9.03 15.69
N HIS A 14 -8.58 8.27 16.35
CA HIS A 14 -8.86 6.87 16.03
C HIS A 14 -9.57 6.71 14.67
N TYR A 15 -8.80 6.59 13.60
CA TYR A 15 -9.15 5.67 12.51
C TYR A 15 -8.53 4.30 12.82
N ARG A 16 -9.10 3.57 13.79
CA ARG A 16 -8.70 2.20 14.15
C ARG A 16 -9.49 1.21 13.31
N GLN A 17 -9.16 1.07 12.02
CA GLN A 17 -9.81 0.08 11.16
C GLN A 17 -8.86 -0.54 10.14
N VAL A 18 -7.74 -1.11 10.59
CA VAL A 18 -7.00 -2.08 9.76
C VAL A 18 -6.36 -3.13 10.65
N LYS A 19 -6.59 -4.42 10.36
CA LYS A 19 -5.97 -5.55 11.07
C LYS A 19 -4.44 -5.57 10.92
N ASN A 20 -3.93 -5.01 9.81
CA ASN A 20 -2.52 -4.89 9.52
C ASN A 20 -2.09 -3.41 9.47
N PRO A 21 -1.36 -2.90 10.49
CA PRO A 21 -0.90 -1.51 10.53
C PRO A 21 0.24 -1.23 9.54
N ASN A 22 1.01 -2.27 9.17
CA ASN A 22 2.18 -2.18 8.28
C ASN A 22 1.98 -3.18 7.13
N PRO A 23 1.15 -2.84 6.14
CA PRO A 23 0.90 -3.72 5.01
C PRO A 23 2.19 -3.87 4.19
N GLU A 24 2.66 -5.11 4.09
CA GLU A 24 3.82 -5.52 3.32
C GLU A 24 3.51 -6.85 2.65
N PHE A 25 4.00 -7.02 1.42
CA PHE A 25 3.90 -8.29 0.72
C PHE A 25 5.12 -9.15 1.05
N THR A 26 4.87 -10.25 1.77
CA THR A 26 5.89 -11.26 2.07
C THR A 26 5.56 -12.54 1.30
N PRO A 27 6.39 -12.96 0.34
CA PRO A 27 6.15 -14.20 -0.40
C PRO A 27 6.25 -15.42 0.53
N ARG A 28 5.50 -16.48 0.23
CA ARG A 28 5.59 -17.74 0.96
C ARG A 28 6.99 -18.34 0.80
N GLU A 29 7.51 -18.93 1.87
CA GLU A 29 8.79 -19.63 1.86
C GLU A 29 8.87 -20.64 0.71
N GLY A 30 10.00 -20.63 -0.01
CA GLY A 30 10.26 -21.51 -1.15
C GLY A 30 9.65 -21.07 -2.49
N LYS A 31 8.67 -20.15 -2.52
CA LYS A 31 8.17 -19.59 -3.79
C LYS A 31 9.13 -18.53 -4.32
N LYS A 32 9.56 -18.72 -5.56
CA LYS A 32 10.35 -17.74 -6.33
C LYS A 32 9.49 -17.17 -7.46
N THR A 33 9.73 -15.90 -7.79
CA THR A 33 9.17 -15.25 -8.98
C THR A 33 10.24 -15.12 -10.08
N LEU A 34 9.79 -14.91 -11.31
CA LEU A 34 10.63 -14.76 -12.49
C LEU A 34 11.50 -13.48 -12.39
N PRO A 35 12.71 -13.45 -13.01
CA PRO A 35 13.56 -12.26 -13.00
C PRO A 35 12.87 -11.01 -13.56
N PHE A 36 12.02 -11.17 -14.59
CA PHE A 36 11.20 -10.09 -15.13
C PHE A 36 10.26 -9.51 -14.07
N CYS A 37 9.54 -10.37 -13.35
CA CYS A 37 8.61 -9.96 -12.31
C CYS A 37 9.31 -9.25 -11.14
N ARG A 38 10.56 -9.61 -10.81
CA ARG A 38 11.36 -8.86 -9.83
C ARG A 38 11.64 -7.42 -10.28
N LYS A 39 11.97 -7.23 -11.55
CA LYS A 39 12.14 -5.87 -12.12
C LYS A 39 10.81 -5.11 -12.10
N LEU A 40 9.71 -5.79 -12.38
CA LEU A 40 8.37 -5.20 -12.31
C LEU A 40 8.01 -4.77 -10.87
N MET A 41 8.29 -5.62 -9.88
CA MET A 41 8.15 -5.32 -8.45
C MET A 41 8.97 -4.08 -8.05
N ALA A 42 10.25 -4.02 -8.43
CA ALA A 42 11.12 -2.87 -8.17
C ALA A 42 10.57 -1.59 -8.84
N LYS A 43 10.01 -1.71 -10.05
CA LYS A 43 9.38 -0.57 -10.73
C LYS A 43 8.06 -0.15 -10.09
N ALA A 44 7.35 -1.06 -9.43
CA ALA A 44 6.11 -0.78 -8.71
C ALA A 44 6.33 -0.21 -7.30
N GLU A 45 7.56 -0.24 -6.78
CA GLU A 45 7.87 0.25 -5.45
C GLU A 45 7.47 1.72 -5.27
N GLY A 46 6.72 1.98 -4.21
CA GLY A 46 6.24 3.31 -3.84
C GLY A 46 5.30 3.93 -4.88
N PHE A 47 4.62 3.16 -5.72
CA PHE A 47 3.74 3.67 -6.77
C PHE A 47 2.79 4.77 -6.27
N THR A 48 2.12 4.58 -5.13
CA THR A 48 1.17 5.57 -4.59
C THR A 48 1.79 6.82 -3.95
N SER A 49 3.13 6.86 -3.85
CA SER A 49 3.89 8.01 -3.35
C SER A 49 4.44 8.89 -4.48
N ARG A 50 4.39 8.42 -5.73
CA ARG A 50 4.93 9.13 -6.88
C ARG A 50 4.09 10.33 -7.29
N PHE A 51 4.71 11.23 -8.06
CA PHE A 51 4.08 12.43 -8.58
C PHE A 51 2.92 12.10 -9.52
N ASP A 52 3.11 11.13 -10.40
CA ASP A 52 2.14 10.60 -11.36
C ASP A 52 0.84 10.13 -10.67
N PHE A 53 0.95 9.42 -9.54
CA PHE A 53 -0.22 9.06 -8.74
C PHE A 53 -0.93 10.30 -8.15
N SER A 54 -0.16 11.27 -7.65
CA SER A 54 -0.69 12.50 -7.08
C SER A 54 -1.43 13.35 -8.12
N VAL A 55 -0.89 13.44 -9.34
CA VAL A 55 -1.54 14.10 -10.49
C VAL A 55 -2.84 13.38 -10.84
N HIS A 56 -2.83 12.05 -10.90
CA HIS A 56 -4.04 11.29 -11.20
C HIS A 56 -5.14 11.51 -10.14
N VAL A 57 -4.76 11.53 -8.85
CA VAL A 57 -5.69 11.85 -7.76
C VAL A 57 -6.23 13.28 -7.89
N ALA A 58 -5.39 14.26 -8.24
CA ALA A 58 -5.83 15.64 -8.44
C ALA A 58 -6.84 15.77 -9.59
N PHE A 59 -6.62 15.05 -10.70
CA PHE A 59 -7.54 15.01 -11.83
C PHE A 59 -8.89 14.37 -11.45
N VAL A 60 -8.87 13.23 -10.76
CA VAL A 60 -10.12 12.60 -10.28
C VAL A 60 -10.85 13.51 -9.27
N ARG A 61 -10.12 14.38 -8.56
CA ARG A 61 -10.72 15.39 -7.67
C ARG A 61 -11.37 16.54 -8.43
N SER A 62 -10.77 17.03 -9.50
CA SER A 62 -11.39 18.10 -10.31
C SER A 62 -12.68 17.62 -10.99
N LEU A 63 -12.77 16.33 -11.33
CA LEU A 63 -13.99 15.70 -11.84
C LEU A 63 -15.08 15.45 -10.78
N GLY A 64 -14.83 15.78 -9.51
CA GLY A 64 -15.78 15.53 -8.41
C GLY A 64 -15.95 14.05 -8.03
N LYS A 65 -15.28 13.11 -8.72
CA LYS A 65 -15.33 11.67 -8.42
C LYS A 65 -14.65 11.30 -7.10
N ARG A 66 -13.78 12.19 -6.59
CA ARG A 66 -13.10 12.04 -5.31
C ARG A 66 -12.92 13.40 -4.65
N HIS A 67 -13.03 13.49 -3.33
CA HIS A 67 -12.82 14.77 -2.64
C HIS A 67 -11.41 14.95 -2.06
N ARG A 68 -10.79 13.86 -1.57
CA ARG A 68 -9.52 13.90 -0.79
C ARG A 68 -8.50 12.88 -1.29
N MET A 69 -7.22 13.11 -1.00
CA MET A 69 -6.15 12.12 -1.17
C MET A 69 -6.51 10.81 -0.43
N PRO A 70 -6.23 9.62 -0.99
CA PRO A 70 -6.38 8.38 -0.24
C PRO A 70 -5.56 8.40 1.05
N PRO A 71 -6.12 7.93 2.20
CA PRO A 71 -5.38 7.84 3.45
C PRO A 71 -4.09 7.04 3.29
N LEU A 72 -3.06 7.38 4.07
CA LEU A 72 -1.74 6.75 3.99
C LEU A 72 -1.81 5.22 4.12
N LEU A 73 -2.59 4.68 5.06
CA LEU A 73 -2.74 3.24 5.23
C LEU A 73 -3.34 2.56 4.00
N ARG A 74 -4.29 3.20 3.31
CA ARG A 74 -4.88 2.69 2.07
C ARG A 74 -3.86 2.69 0.94
N ARG A 75 -3.02 3.73 0.86
CA ARG A 75 -1.92 3.83 -0.11
C ARG A 75 -0.90 2.72 0.08
N ARG A 76 -0.43 2.52 1.33
CA ARG A 76 0.49 1.43 1.66
C ARG A 76 -0.10 0.04 1.36
N ALA A 77 -1.39 -0.16 1.63
CA ALA A 77 -2.07 -1.41 1.28
C ALA A 77 -2.14 -1.64 -0.24
N ILE A 78 -2.37 -0.58 -1.03
CA ILE A 78 -2.33 -0.67 -2.50
C ILE A 78 -0.92 -1.03 -2.98
N ASP A 79 0.12 -0.40 -2.43
CA ASP A 79 1.51 -0.72 -2.79
C ASP A 79 1.84 -2.19 -2.48
N ALA A 80 1.47 -2.69 -1.29
CA ALA A 80 1.66 -4.09 -0.91
C ALA A 80 0.89 -5.06 -1.85
N LEU A 81 -0.37 -4.75 -2.18
CA LEU A 81 -1.13 -5.54 -3.14
C LEU A 81 -0.47 -5.55 -4.52
N LEU A 82 0.01 -4.39 -4.99
CA LEU A 82 0.68 -4.27 -6.27
C LEU A 82 1.96 -5.12 -6.31
N GLN A 83 2.73 -5.16 -5.21
CA GLN A 83 3.88 -6.07 -5.08
C GLN A 83 3.48 -7.54 -5.25
N GLY A 84 2.38 -7.96 -4.62
CA GLY A 84 1.85 -9.32 -4.77
C GLY A 84 1.37 -9.63 -6.18
N LEU A 85 0.70 -8.69 -6.85
CA LEU A 85 0.29 -8.82 -8.25
C LEU A 85 1.50 -8.97 -9.16
N CYS A 86 2.53 -8.15 -8.98
CA CYS A 86 3.77 -8.24 -9.74
C CYS A 86 4.50 -9.56 -9.49
N PHE A 87 4.53 -10.05 -8.24
CA PHE A 87 5.15 -11.32 -7.89
C PHE A 87 4.48 -12.51 -8.60
N HIS A 88 3.15 -12.49 -8.72
CA HIS A 88 2.36 -13.56 -9.34
C HIS A 88 2.04 -13.33 -10.81
N TYR A 89 2.61 -12.30 -11.44
CA TYR A 89 2.33 -11.98 -12.83
C TYR A 89 2.97 -12.99 -13.79
N ASP A 90 2.18 -13.46 -14.75
CA ASP A 90 2.60 -14.30 -15.86
C ASP A 90 2.70 -13.44 -17.14
N PRO A 91 3.91 -13.10 -17.59
CA PRO A 91 4.10 -12.23 -18.74
C PRO A 91 3.72 -12.88 -20.07
N LEU A 92 3.65 -14.21 -20.15
CA LEU A 92 3.30 -14.92 -21.38
C LEU A 92 1.78 -14.98 -21.57
N ALA A 93 1.06 -15.24 -20.47
CA ALA A 93 -0.40 -15.29 -20.48
C ALA A 93 -1.07 -13.93 -20.17
N ASN A 94 -0.27 -12.87 -19.95
CA ASN A 94 -0.71 -11.52 -19.58
C ASN A 94 -1.76 -11.52 -18.46
N ARG A 95 -1.51 -12.29 -17.39
CA ARG A 95 -2.45 -12.46 -16.27
C ARG A 95 -1.72 -12.66 -14.96
N VAL A 96 -2.39 -12.37 -13.85
CA VAL A 96 -1.88 -12.67 -12.51
C VAL A 96 -2.34 -14.06 -12.11
N GLN A 97 -1.39 -14.95 -11.83
CA GLN A 97 -1.69 -16.30 -11.36
C GLN A 97 -2.20 -16.25 -9.92
N ARG A 98 -3.14 -17.14 -9.59
CA ARG A 98 -3.57 -17.30 -8.19
C ARG A 98 -2.45 -18.03 -7.43
N SER A 99 -2.13 -17.52 -6.24
CA SER A 99 -1.16 -18.13 -5.31
C SER A 99 -1.55 -19.55 -4.89
#